data_AF-A0A3B9GP03-F1
#
_entry.id   AF-A0A3B9GP03-F1
#
_cell.length_a   1.000
_cell.length_b   1.000
_cell.length_c   1.000
_cell.angle_alpha   90.00
_cell.angle_beta   90.00
_cell.angle_gamma   90.00
#
_symmetry.space_group_name_H-M   'P 1'
#
loop_
_entity.id
_entity.type
_entity.pdbx_description
1 polymer ?
#
loop_
_entity_poly.entity_id
_entity_poly.type
_entity_poly.pdbx_seq_one_letter_code
_entity_poly.pdbx_strand_id
1 'polypeptide(L)'
;EGEGMPTLKLVGTIEGLIDVNNAAIDPNAMYPLTTKQVREAINVNSFQMMAIIHCLDLKNKPKRHTEIKQGNKSNSIHKYSTSIVEIIQKLMEQRGRESFIQECEDKYKQYRNQNSTRNSYTAVTF
;
A
#
# COMPACT_ATOMS: atom_id res chain seq x y z
N GLU A 1 36.22 3.57 39.32
CA GLU A 1 36.63 2.70 38.18
C GLU A 1 35.39 1.87 37.85
N GLY A 2 34.62 2.05 36.79
CA GLY A 2 34.81 2.60 35.45
C GLY A 2 33.95 1.69 34.58
N GLU A 3 32.68 2.06 34.41
CA GLU A 3 31.59 1.23 33.87
C GLU A 3 31.94 0.59 32.52
N GLY A 4 31.75 -0.73 32.41
CA GLY A 4 31.90 -1.47 31.16
C GLY A 4 30.78 -1.09 30.18
N MET A 5 31.06 -0.20 29.23
CA MET A 5 30.13 0.12 28.16
C MET A 5 29.87 -1.10 27.27
N PRO A 6 28.62 -1.42 26.93
CA PRO A 6 28.32 -2.49 26.00
C PRO A 6 28.88 -2.14 24.60
N THR A 7 29.75 -3.01 24.09
CA THR A 7 30.26 -2.91 22.72
C THR A 7 29.19 -3.41 21.74
N LEU A 8 28.64 -2.51 20.94
CA LEU A 8 27.79 -2.85 19.81
C LEU A 8 28.59 -3.66 18.78
N LYS A 9 28.19 -4.92 18.51
CA LYS A 9 28.67 -5.70 17.36
C LYS A 9 27.70 -5.54 16.21
N LEU A 10 28.15 -4.93 15.12
CA LEU A 10 27.39 -4.84 13.88
C LEU A 10 27.46 -6.21 13.19
N VAL A 11 26.38 -7.00 13.28
CA VAL A 11 26.21 -8.22 12.49
C VAL A 11 25.06 -7.98 11.52
N GLY A 12 25.40 -7.70 10.27
CA GLY A 12 24.45 -7.54 9.18
C GLY A 12 25.19 -7.33 7.87
N THR A 13 24.92 -8.18 6.89
CA THR A 13 25.33 -7.94 5.50
C THR A 13 24.48 -6.78 4.99
N ILE A 14 25.09 -5.61 4.80
CA ILE A 14 24.45 -4.46 4.16
C ILE A 14 24.60 -4.68 2.64
N GLU A 15 23.67 -5.42 2.04
CA GLU A 15 23.47 -5.33 0.59
C GLU A 15 22.67 -4.07 0.30
N GLY A 16 23.41 -2.97 0.21
CA GLY A 16 22.88 -1.66 -0.14
C GLY A 16 24.01 -0.83 -0.70
N LEU A 17 24.47 -1.19 -1.90
CA LEU A 17 25.25 -0.28 -2.72
C LEU A 17 24.47 1.04 -2.80
N ILE A 18 25.03 2.08 -2.20
CA ILE A 18 24.46 3.43 -2.24
C ILE A 18 24.66 3.91 -3.67
N ASP A 19 23.64 3.70 -4.50
CA ASP A 19 23.56 4.30 -5.83
C ASP A 19 23.57 5.83 -5.65
N VAL A 20 24.50 6.53 -6.29
CA VAL A 20 24.67 7.98 -6.20
C VAL A 20 23.46 8.78 -6.75
N ASN A 21 22.44 8.10 -7.28
CA ASN A 21 21.10 8.65 -7.53
C ASN A 21 20.16 8.63 -6.29
N ASN A 22 20.56 8.00 -5.18
CA ASN A 22 19.90 8.03 -3.86
C ASN A 22 20.21 9.33 -3.12
N ALA A 23 19.68 10.45 -3.59
CA ALA A 23 19.21 11.42 -2.58
C ALA A 23 18.20 10.66 -1.72
N ALA A 24 18.33 10.71 -0.39
CA ALA A 24 17.33 10.12 0.51
C ALA A 24 15.98 10.83 0.28
N ILE A 25 15.18 10.33 -0.67
CA ILE A 25 13.87 10.88 -0.96
C ILE A 25 13.01 10.56 0.26
N ASP A 26 12.68 11.57 1.05
CA ASP A 26 11.76 11.43 2.16
C ASP A 26 10.41 10.89 1.63
N PRO A 27 10.01 9.66 2.00
CA PRO A 27 8.73 9.09 1.57
C PRO A 27 7.56 9.94 2.03
N ASN A 28 7.71 10.75 3.08
CA ASN A 28 6.68 11.68 3.53
C ASN A 28 6.52 12.87 2.60
N ALA A 29 7.59 13.31 1.92
CA ALA A 29 7.51 14.36 0.92
C ALA A 29 6.85 13.85 -0.37
N MET A 30 7.25 12.67 -0.85
CA MET A 30 6.77 12.15 -2.14
C MET A 30 5.41 11.43 -2.05
N TYR A 31 5.15 10.75 -0.93
CA TYR A 31 3.91 10.00 -0.68
C TYR A 31 3.32 10.40 0.68
N PRO A 32 2.77 11.62 0.82
CA PRO A 32 2.34 12.12 2.12
C PRO A 32 1.12 11.40 2.68
N LEU A 33 0.27 10.82 1.84
CA LEU A 33 -1.05 10.32 2.24
C LEU A 33 -1.02 8.85 2.61
N THR A 34 -1.60 8.49 3.75
CA THR A 34 -1.91 7.11 4.12
C THR A 34 -3.22 6.63 3.47
N THR A 35 -3.46 5.31 3.42
CA THR A 35 -4.75 4.76 2.99
C THR A 35 -5.95 5.41 3.71
N LYS A 36 -5.82 5.68 5.01
CA LYS A 36 -6.87 6.33 5.82
C LYS A 36 -7.17 7.74 5.32
N GLN A 37 -6.14 8.53 5.06
CA GLN A 37 -6.28 9.91 4.57
C GLN A 37 -6.87 9.96 3.16
N VAL A 38 -6.45 9.06 2.26
CA VAL A 38 -7.04 8.99 0.91
C VAL A 38 -8.53 8.65 1.01
N ARG A 39 -8.90 7.65 1.83
CA ARG A 39 -10.29 7.24 2.07
C ARG A 39 -11.15 8.40 2.58
N GLU A 40 -10.62 9.16 3.55
CA GLU A 40 -11.31 10.33 4.12
C GLU A 40 -11.47 11.44 3.08
N ALA A 41 -10.45 11.70 2.27
CA ALA A 41 -10.49 12.72 1.23
C ALA A 41 -11.52 12.44 0.11
N ILE A 42 -11.73 11.17 -0.25
CA ILE A 42 -12.73 10.77 -1.26
C ILE A 42 -14.09 10.39 -0.66
N ASN A 43 -14.21 10.44 0.67
CA ASN A 43 -15.40 10.13 1.46
C ASN A 43 -16.02 8.74 1.14
N VAL A 44 -15.22 7.68 1.25
CA VAL A 44 -15.68 6.29 1.06
C VAL A 44 -15.47 5.44 2.32
N ASN A 45 -16.16 4.31 2.40
CA ASN A 45 -15.92 3.36 3.49
C ASN A 45 -14.65 2.52 3.25
N SER A 46 -14.20 1.78 4.27
CA SER A 46 -12.96 0.98 4.18
C SER A 46 -13.03 -0.12 3.13
N PHE A 47 -14.20 -0.75 2.93
CA PHE A 47 -14.38 -1.79 1.92
C PHE A 47 -14.25 -1.21 0.50
N GLN A 48 -14.93 -0.09 0.24
CA GLN A 48 -14.84 0.66 -1.01
C GLN A 48 -13.41 1.10 -1.30
N MET A 49 -12.67 1.57 -0.29
CA MET A 49 -11.27 1.94 -0.47
C MET A 49 -10.40 0.75 -0.91
N MET A 50 -10.59 -0.42 -0.29
CA MET A 50 -9.87 -1.64 -0.68
C MET A 50 -10.21 -2.07 -2.11
N ALA A 51 -11.49 -1.95 -2.48
CA ALA A 51 -11.95 -2.24 -3.83
C ALA A 51 -11.34 -1.29 -4.87
N ILE A 52 -11.27 0.02 -4.58
CA ILE A 52 -10.64 1.02 -5.46
C ILE A 52 -9.14 0.77 -5.59
N ILE A 53 -8.43 0.48 -4.49
CA ILE A 53 -7.00 0.15 -4.52
C ILE A 53 -6.74 -1.04 -5.45
N HIS A 54 -7.60 -2.06 -5.38
CA HIS A 54 -7.48 -3.26 -6.21
C HIS A 54 -7.83 -2.96 -7.68
N CYS A 55 -8.97 -2.32 -7.93
CA CYS A 55 -9.47 -2.03 -9.28
C CYS A 55 -8.50 -1.14 -10.08
N LEU A 56 -7.90 -0.14 -9.44
CA LEU A 56 -6.93 0.76 -10.06
C LEU A 56 -5.48 0.25 -9.96
N ASP A 57 -5.28 -0.92 -9.36
CA ASP A 57 -3.96 -1.55 -9.23
C ASP A 57 -2.93 -0.62 -8.55
N LEU A 58 -3.36 0.15 -7.54
CA LEU A 58 -2.58 1.26 -6.99
C LEU A 58 -1.27 0.82 -6.35
N LYS A 59 -1.25 -0.36 -5.74
CA LYS A 59 -0.05 -0.92 -5.09
C LYS A 59 1.07 -1.29 -6.06
N ASN A 60 0.77 -1.36 -7.36
CA ASN A 60 1.74 -1.63 -8.41
C ASN A 60 2.08 -0.38 -9.23
N LYS A 61 1.71 0.83 -8.75
CA LYS A 61 2.03 2.11 -9.40
C LYS A 61 3.13 2.84 -8.63
N PRO A 62 4.42 2.61 -8.91
CA PRO A 62 5.53 3.18 -8.15
C PRO A 62 5.58 4.71 -8.20
N LYS A 63 4.94 5.37 -9.18
CA LYS A 63 4.82 6.84 -9.21
C LYS A 63 3.79 7.41 -8.22
N ARG A 64 2.93 6.56 -7.66
CA ARG A 64 1.76 6.97 -6.87
C ARG A 64 1.63 6.23 -5.55
N HIS A 65 2.44 5.22 -5.32
CA HIS A 65 2.39 4.35 -4.14
C HIS A 65 3.79 3.98 -3.69
N THR A 66 3.95 3.90 -2.37
CA THR A 66 5.07 3.23 -1.73
C THR A 66 4.57 2.39 -0.55
N GLU A 67 5.29 1.32 -0.27
CA GLU A 67 5.08 0.46 0.90
C GLU A 67 6.24 0.66 1.88
N ILE A 68 5.92 0.98 3.13
CA ILE A 68 6.89 1.13 4.21
C ILE A 68 6.69 -0.03 5.18
N LYS A 69 7.74 -0.83 5.40
CA LYS A 69 7.75 -1.92 6.38
C LYS A 69 8.70 -1.58 7.52
N GLN A 70 8.18 -1.54 8.74
CA GLN A 70 8.99 -1.29 9.94
C GLN A 70 9.49 -2.61 10.54
N GLY A 71 10.41 -3.29 9.86
CA GLY A 71 10.93 -4.59 10.28
C GLY A 71 10.03 -5.78 9.93
N ASN A 72 10.53 -7.00 10.14
CA ASN A 72 9.95 -8.24 9.59
C ASN A 72 8.61 -8.66 10.17
N LYS A 73 8.24 -8.18 11.37
CA LYS A 73 7.00 -8.55 12.06
C LYS A 73 5.93 -7.46 12.03
N SER A 74 6.23 -6.31 11.44
CA SER A 74 5.30 -5.18 11.43
C SER A 74 4.40 -5.20 10.21
N ASN A 75 3.17 -4.74 10.39
CA ASN A 75 2.27 -4.50 9.27
C ASN A 75 2.86 -3.41 8.37
N SER A 76 2.73 -3.63 7.06
CA SER A 76 3.09 -2.63 6.06
C SER A 76 2.21 -1.39 6.17
N ILE A 77 2.83 -0.21 6.08
CA ILE A 77 2.14 1.06 5.89
C ILE A 77 2.16 1.39 4.41
N HIS A 78 0.98 1.52 3.80
CA HIS A 78 0.86 1.96 2.41
C HIS A 78 0.65 3.48 2.36
N LYS A 79 1.49 4.15 1.57
CA LYS A 79 1.41 5.59 1.33
C LYS A 79 1.21 5.89 -0.15
N TYR A 80 0.61 7.03 -0.43
CA TYR A 80 0.21 7.47 -1.76
C TYR A 80 0.57 8.93 -2.02
N SER A 81 0.78 9.25 -3.29
CA SER A 81 0.96 10.63 -3.74
C SER A 81 -0.34 11.43 -3.60
N THR A 82 -0.25 12.75 -3.47
CA THR A 82 -1.43 13.64 -3.39
C THR A 82 -2.30 13.53 -4.63
N SER A 83 -1.69 13.38 -5.80
CA SER A 83 -2.36 13.25 -7.10
C SER A 83 -3.37 12.10 -7.19
N ILE A 84 -3.30 11.10 -6.29
CA ILE A 84 -4.25 9.99 -6.33
C ILE A 84 -5.68 10.42 -6.03
N VAL A 85 -5.85 11.40 -5.13
CA VAL A 85 -7.18 11.89 -4.73
C VAL A 85 -7.88 12.50 -5.93
N GLU A 86 -7.19 13.40 -6.64
CA GLU A 86 -7.71 14.05 -7.84
C GLU A 86 -8.03 13.05 -8.97
N ILE A 87 -7.17 12.05 -9.17
CA ILE A 87 -7.39 11.01 -10.20
C ILE A 87 -8.67 10.22 -9.88
N ILE A 88 -8.83 9.78 -8.63
CA ILE A 88 -10.01 9.01 -8.22
C ILE A 88 -11.27 9.87 -8.35
N GLN A 89 -11.22 11.13 -7.91
CA GLN A 89 -12.34 12.06 -8.03
C GLN A 89 -12.73 12.29 -9.50
N LYS A 90 -11.77 12.56 -10.39
CA LYS A 90 -12.05 12.68 -11.84
C LYS A 90 -12.68 11.42 -12.43
N LEU A 91 -12.21 10.24 -12.03
CA LEU A 91 -12.79 8.97 -12.50
C LEU A 91 -14.25 8.82 -12.03
N MET A 92 -14.54 9.21 -10.78
CA MET A 92 -15.90 9.23 -10.25
C MET A 92 -16.79 10.24 -10.97
N GLU A 93 -16.27 11.43 -11.30
CA GLU A 93 -17.01 12.45 -12.06
C GLU A 93 -17.32 11.98 -13.48
N GLN A 94 -16.34 11.42 -14.18
CA GLN A 94 -16.48 11.00 -15.58
C GLN A 94 -17.42 9.80 -15.77
N ARG A 95 -17.40 8.85 -14.83
CA ARG A 95 -18.14 7.58 -14.94
C ARG A 95 -19.42 7.55 -14.12
N GLY A 96 -19.65 8.57 -13.29
CA GLY A 96 -20.64 8.51 -12.21
C GLY A 96 -20.06 7.82 -10.98
N ARG A 97 -20.14 8.50 -9.83
CA ARG A 97 -19.54 8.05 -8.56
C ARG A 97 -20.00 6.65 -8.17
N GLU A 98 -21.30 6.42 -8.18
CA GLU A 98 -21.90 5.16 -7.76
C GLU A 98 -21.52 4.02 -8.71
N SER A 99 -21.61 4.25 -10.02
CA SER A 99 -21.24 3.27 -11.05
C SER A 99 -19.77 2.87 -10.96
N PHE A 100 -18.86 3.83 -10.76
CA PHE A 100 -17.44 3.54 -10.59
C PHE A 100 -17.16 2.72 -9.32
N ILE A 101 -17.77 3.10 -8.19
CA ILE A 101 -17.59 2.38 -6.92
C ILE A 101 -18.11 0.95 -7.05
N GLN A 102 -19.31 0.77 -7.62
CA GLN A 102 -19.91 -0.54 -7.82
C GLN A 102 -19.03 -1.43 -8.72
N GLU A 103 -18.51 -0.89 -9.82
CA GLU A 103 -17.57 -1.60 -10.71
C GLU A 103 -16.34 -2.09 -9.92
N CYS A 104 -15.77 -1.25 -9.06
CA CYS A 104 -14.63 -1.61 -8.22
C CYS A 104 -15.00 -2.70 -7.21
N GLU A 105 -16.14 -2.57 -6.55
CA GLU A 105 -16.61 -3.54 -5.56
C GLU A 105 -16.85 -4.91 -6.17
N ASP A 106 -17.46 -4.98 -7.35
CA ASP A 106 -17.76 -6.25 -8.01
C ASP A 106 -16.47 -6.98 -8.42
N LYS A 107 -15.51 -6.25 -9.00
CA LYS A 107 -14.17 -6.78 -9.28
C LYS A 107 -13.49 -7.30 -8.01
N TYR A 108 -13.59 -6.55 -6.92
CA TYR A 108 -12.95 -6.94 -5.66
C TYR A 108 -13.63 -8.15 -4.99
N LYS A 109 -14.96 -8.25 -5.05
CA LYS A 109 -15.73 -9.42 -4.58
C LYS A 109 -15.36 -10.66 -5.39
N GLN A 110 -15.28 -10.55 -6.72
CA GLN A 110 -14.83 -11.66 -7.58
C GLN A 110 -13.41 -12.11 -7.24
N TYR A 111 -12.48 -11.16 -7.06
CA TYR A 111 -11.12 -11.45 -6.61
C TYR A 111 -11.10 -12.19 -5.26
N ARG A 112 -11.84 -11.71 -4.24
CA ARG A 112 -11.90 -12.39 -2.94
C ARG A 112 -12.45 -13.80 -3.05
N ASN A 113 -13.53 -13.99 -3.80
CA ASN A 113 -14.17 -15.30 -3.97
C ASN A 113 -13.20 -16.30 -4.64
N GLN A 114 -12.49 -15.89 -5.70
CA GLN A 114 -11.50 -16.74 -6.37
C GLN A 114 -10.34 -17.13 -5.44
N ASN A 115 -9.88 -16.22 -4.58
CA ASN A 115 -8.81 -16.51 -3.62
C ASN A 115 -9.28 -17.42 -2.48
N SER A 116 -10.52 -17.25 -2.00
CA SER A 116 -11.11 -18.15 -1.01
C SER A 116 -11.21 -19.58 -1.54
N THR A 117 -11.68 -19.76 -2.78
CA THR A 117 -11.77 -21.07 -3.42
C THR A 117 -10.40 -21.71 -3.67
N ARG A 118 -9.40 -20.94 -4.10
CA ARG A 118 -8.02 -21.45 -4.24
C ARG A 118 -7.43 -21.93 -2.92
N ASN A 119 -7.60 -21.17 -1.84
CA ASN A 119 -7.03 -21.51 -0.54
C ASN A 119 -7.67 -22.77 0.06
N SER A 120 -8.96 -23.03 -0.21
CA SER A 120 -9.61 -24.27 0.21
C SER A 120 -9.08 -25.52 -0.50
N TYR A 121 -8.65 -25.44 -1.76
CA TYR A 121 -8.07 -26.61 -2.45
C TYR A 121 -6.67 -26.96 -1.91
N THR A 122 -5.84 -25.96 -1.61
CA THR A 122 -4.51 -26.18 -1.01
C THR A 122 -4.57 -26.74 0.42
N ALA A 123 -5.65 -26.50 1.17
CA ALA A 123 -5.80 -26.99 2.54
C ALA A 123 -6.23 -28.47 2.63
N VAL A 124 -6.71 -29.07 1.53
CA VAL A 124 -7.24 -30.45 1.50
C VAL A 124 -6.21 -31.46 0.95
N THR A 125 -5.10 -30.98 0.39
CA THR A 125 -4.03 -31.80 -0.23
C THR A 125 -2.87 -32.14 0.73
N PHE A 126 -3.15 -32.60 1.94
CA PHE A 126 -2.14 -33.18 2.86
C PHE A 126 -2.56 -34.56 3.33
#